data_AF-A0A1Q6YB92-F1
#
_entry.id   AF-A0A1Q6YB92-F1
#
_cell.length_a   1.000
_cell.length_b   1.000
_cell.length_c   1.000
_cell.angle_alpha   90.00
_cell.angle_beta   90.00
_cell.angle_gamma   90.00
#
_symmetry.space_group_name_H-M   'P 1'
#
loop_
_entity.id
_entity.type
_entity.pdbx_description
1 polymer ?
#
loop_
_entity_poly.entity_id
_entity_poly.type
_entity_poly.pdbx_seq_one_letter_code
_entity_poly.pdbx_strand_id
1 'polypeptide(L)'
;MILLAKAALTVGGTLVLAGAYTMREGVIRIDVDEYRAGGSHVHMWVPAAAVPMVLHFVPTEHLRHGSEQARQAMPILRAIVKELKKYPDTEFVEVDDHDEHVRIRTQGARLQIDVDAPDQKVHILCPLSTIEDVTIQLEEHGPAA
;
A
#
# COMPACT_ATOMS: atom_id res chain seq x y z
N MET A 1 41.66 13.62 -6.19
CA MET A 1 41.35 12.23 -6.58
C MET A 1 40.70 11.45 -5.43
N ILE A 2 41.37 11.26 -4.28
CA ILE A 2 40.84 10.50 -3.13
C ILE A 2 39.55 11.08 -2.50
N LEU A 3 39.42 12.40 -2.39
CA LEU A 3 38.21 13.04 -1.83
C LEU A 3 36.96 12.84 -2.70
N LEU A 4 37.11 12.93 -4.03
CA LEU A 4 36.05 12.65 -5.00
C LEU A 4 35.63 11.18 -4.99
N ALA A 5 36.60 10.27 -4.88
CA ALA A 5 36.32 8.84 -4.76
C ALA A 5 35.57 8.49 -3.47
N LYS A 6 35.92 9.11 -2.34
CA LYS A 6 35.20 8.94 -1.06
C LYS A 6 33.78 9.49 -1.15
N ALA A 7 33.61 10.69 -1.73
CA ALA A 7 32.29 11.29 -1.92
C ALA A 7 31.39 10.44 -2.84
N ALA A 8 31.93 9.93 -3.95
CA ALA A 8 31.22 9.04 -4.85
C ALA A 8 30.84 7.71 -4.16
N LEU A 9 31.73 7.15 -3.34
CA LEU A 9 31.46 5.93 -2.58
C LEU A 9 30.38 6.14 -1.51
N THR A 10 30.38 7.28 -0.81
CA THR A 10 29.34 7.57 0.18
C THR A 10 28.00 7.82 -0.47
N VAL A 11 27.96 8.60 -1.56
CA VAL A 11 26.70 8.89 -2.27
C VAL A 11 26.16 7.62 -2.93
N GLY A 12 27.02 6.86 -3.62
CA GLY A 12 26.65 5.59 -4.25
C GLY A 12 26.21 4.54 -3.24
N GLY A 13 26.92 4.41 -2.11
CA GLY A 13 26.56 3.50 -1.03
C GLY A 13 25.20 3.82 -0.42
N THR A 14 24.92 5.10 -0.14
CA THR A 14 23.61 5.54 0.37
C THR A 14 22.50 5.28 -0.64
N LEU A 15 22.73 5.55 -1.93
CA LEU A 15 21.75 5.27 -2.99
C LEU A 15 21.43 3.78 -3.12
N VAL A 16 22.45 2.91 -3.09
CA VAL A 16 22.27 1.47 -3.15
C VAL A 16 21.52 0.96 -1.92
N LEU A 17 21.87 1.44 -0.73
CA LEU A 17 21.18 1.08 0.51
C LEU A 17 19.73 1.57 0.52
N ALA A 18 19.47 2.81 0.10
CA ALA A 18 18.11 3.36 -0.01
C ALA A 18 17.26 2.61 -1.06
N GLY A 19 17.87 2.25 -2.19
CA GLY A 19 17.22 1.41 -3.21
C GLY A 19 16.89 0.02 -2.68
N ALA A 20 17.85 -0.65 -2.02
CA ALA A 20 17.63 -1.96 -1.41
C ALA A 20 16.58 -1.94 -0.30
N TYR A 21 16.56 -0.88 0.52
CA TYR A 21 15.56 -0.67 1.56
C TYR A 21 14.15 -0.52 0.96
N THR A 22 14.03 0.28 -0.10
CA THR A 22 12.77 0.45 -0.85
C THR A 22 12.28 -0.87 -1.44
N MET A 23 13.18 -1.70 -1.99
CA MET A 23 12.82 -3.02 -2.50
C MET A 23 12.44 -4.00 -1.39
N ARG A 24 12.97 -3.83 -0.17
CA ARG A 24 12.66 -4.68 0.99
C ARG A 24 11.28 -4.37 1.58
N GLU A 25 10.90 -3.11 1.69
CA GLU A 25 9.55 -2.72 2.13
C GLU A 25 8.49 -2.99 1.06
N GLY A 26 8.91 -3.04 -0.21
CA GLY A 26 8.06 -3.41 -1.33
C GLY A 26 7.45 -2.20 -2.03
N VAL A 27 6.72 -2.49 -3.09
CA VAL A 27 6.07 -1.50 -3.95
C VAL A 27 4.58 -1.73 -3.86
N ILE A 28 3.82 -0.65 -3.69
CA ILE A 28 2.38 -0.63 -3.88
C ILE A 28 2.13 -0.57 -5.38
N ARG A 29 1.36 -1.51 -5.89
CA ARG A 29 0.94 -1.55 -7.29
C ARG A 29 -0.57 -1.44 -7.34
N ILE A 30 -1.05 -0.46 -8.08
CA ILE A 30 -2.48 -0.24 -8.33
C ILE A 30 -2.61 -0.15 -9.85
N ASP A 31 -3.25 -1.14 -10.45
CA ASP A 31 -3.68 -1.10 -11.85
C ASP A 31 -5.20 -1.22 -11.84
N VAL A 32 -5.89 -0.18 -12.32
CA VAL A 32 -7.34 -0.13 -12.45
C VAL A 32 -7.67 0.30 -13.87
N ASP A 33 -8.40 -0.54 -14.60
CA ASP A 33 -8.91 -0.26 -15.93
C ASP A 33 -10.43 -0.39 -15.92
N GLU A 34 -11.15 0.71 -16.15
CA GLU A 34 -12.61 0.68 -16.32
C GLU A 34 -13.00 0.86 -17.79
N TYR A 35 -13.65 -0.14 -18.37
CA TYR A 35 -14.05 -0.21 -19.78
C TYR A 35 -15.43 0.43 -20.03
N ARG A 36 -15.66 1.63 -19.49
CA ARG A 36 -16.88 2.43 -19.67
C ARG A 36 -16.59 3.83 -20.20
N ALA A 37 -17.57 4.48 -20.82
CA ALA A 37 -17.41 5.85 -21.32
C ALA A 37 -17.13 6.81 -20.15
N GLY A 38 -15.91 7.38 -20.10
CA GLY A 38 -15.44 8.18 -18.96
C GLY A 38 -14.84 7.37 -17.80
N GLY A 39 -14.52 6.10 -18.03
CA GLY A 39 -13.93 5.20 -17.03
C GLY A 39 -12.52 5.61 -16.59
N SER A 40 -12.20 5.32 -15.33
CA SER A 40 -10.90 5.60 -14.75
C SER A 40 -9.86 4.58 -15.19
N HIS A 41 -8.67 5.05 -15.59
CA HIS A 41 -7.50 4.22 -15.90
C HIS A 41 -6.36 4.68 -15.01
N VAL A 42 -6.03 3.90 -13.98
CA VAL A 42 -5.04 4.26 -12.96
C VAL A 42 -3.98 3.18 -12.89
N HIS A 43 -2.77 3.52 -13.34
CA HIS A 43 -1.58 2.68 -13.20
C HIS A 43 -0.57 3.41 -12.32
N MET A 44 -0.40 2.94 -11.10
CA MET A 44 0.45 3.59 -10.11
C MET A 44 1.35 2.59 -9.42
N TRP A 45 2.63 2.94 -9.39
CA TRP A 45 3.69 2.18 -8.73
C TRP A 45 4.33 3.11 -7.71
N VAL A 46 4.09 2.85 -6.43
CA VAL A 46 4.57 3.72 -5.35
C VAL A 46 5.45 2.91 -4.41
N PRO A 47 6.69 3.33 -4.15
CA PRO A 47 7.49 2.81 -3.05
C PRO A 47 6.71 2.87 -1.73
N ALA A 48 6.57 1.75 -1.02
CA ALA A 48 5.92 1.71 0.29
C ALA A 48 6.54 2.74 1.26
N ALA A 49 7.87 2.84 1.25
CA ALA A 49 8.66 3.80 2.02
C ALA A 49 8.27 5.27 1.81
N ALA A 50 7.69 5.60 0.65
CA ALA A 50 7.31 6.97 0.33
C ALA A 50 6.00 7.39 1.00
N VAL A 51 5.16 6.45 1.44
CA VAL A 51 3.83 6.76 1.99
C VAL A 51 3.90 7.68 3.21
N PRO A 52 4.71 7.42 4.25
CA PRO A 52 4.82 8.34 5.39
C PRO A 52 5.33 9.72 5.00
N MET A 53 6.26 9.78 4.03
CA MET A 53 6.80 11.05 3.54
C MET A 53 5.74 11.88 2.82
N VAL A 54 4.92 11.24 1.98
CA VAL A 54 3.85 11.91 1.23
C VAL A 54 2.73 12.37 2.18
N LEU A 55 2.41 11.59 3.22
CA LEU A 55 1.37 11.94 4.18
C LEU A 55 1.69 13.21 4.97
N HIS A 56 2.96 13.56 5.19
CA HIS A 56 3.35 14.86 5.77
C HIS A 56 3.00 16.08 4.90
N PHE A 57 2.77 15.89 3.60
CA PHE A 57 2.36 16.97 2.70
C PHE A 57 0.83 17.07 2.56
N VAL A 58 0.08 16.14 3.15
CA VAL A 58 -1.39 16.19 3.13
C VAL A 58 -1.87 17.16 4.22
N PRO A 59 -2.78 18.09 3.89
CA PRO A 59 -3.34 19.01 4.90
C PRO A 59 -3.96 18.25 6.08
N THR A 60 -3.63 18.69 7.29
CA THR A 60 -4.02 18.05 8.55
C THR A 60 -5.53 17.88 8.69
N GLU A 61 -6.32 18.77 8.12
CA GLU A 61 -7.78 18.71 8.12
C GLU A 61 -8.32 17.46 7.41
N HIS A 62 -7.70 17.07 6.30
CA HIS A 62 -8.07 15.86 5.57
C HIS A 62 -7.66 14.60 6.32
N LEU A 63 -6.48 14.59 6.95
CA LEU A 63 -6.03 13.49 7.79
C LEU A 63 -6.94 13.30 9.01
N ARG A 64 -7.34 14.39 9.66
CA ARG A 64 -8.26 14.36 10.80
C ARG A 64 -9.64 13.84 10.39
N HIS A 65 -10.16 14.29 9.25
CA HIS A 65 -11.45 13.80 8.75
C HIS A 65 -11.40 12.30 8.41
N GLY A 66 -10.33 11.85 7.74
CA GLY A 66 -10.10 10.44 7.48
C GLY A 66 -10.01 9.62 8.77
N SER A 67 -9.31 10.14 9.77
CA SER A 67 -9.21 9.51 11.10
C SER A 67 -10.56 9.41 11.80
N GLU A 68 -11.38 10.47 11.79
CA GLU A 68 -12.73 10.46 12.35
C GLU A 68 -13.63 9.40 11.70
N GLN A 69 -13.59 9.29 10.37
CA GLN A 69 -14.33 8.27 9.61
C GLN A 69 -13.83 6.85 9.92
N ALA A 70 -12.51 6.69 10.00
CA ALA A 70 -11.87 5.40 10.19
C ALA A 70 -11.91 4.94 11.66
N ARG A 71 -12.16 5.83 12.63
CA ARG A 71 -12.05 5.59 14.08
C ARG A 71 -12.73 4.30 14.56
N GLN A 72 -13.94 4.03 14.08
CA GLN A 72 -14.68 2.83 14.47
C GLN A 72 -14.07 1.54 13.87
N ALA A 73 -13.49 1.66 12.69
CA ALA A 73 -12.86 0.54 11.97
C ALA A 73 -11.39 0.33 12.38
N MET A 74 -10.69 1.30 12.99
CA MET A 74 -9.25 1.19 13.31
C MET A 74 -8.89 -0.04 14.16
N PRO A 75 -9.60 -0.36 15.25
CA PRO A 75 -9.28 -1.56 16.04
C PRO A 75 -9.45 -2.85 15.22
N ILE A 76 -10.47 -2.89 14.37
CA ILE A 76 -10.77 -4.02 13.49
C ILE A 76 -9.68 -4.14 12.43
N LEU A 77 -9.31 -3.03 11.79
CA LEU A 77 -8.25 -3.00 10.78
C LEU A 77 -6.92 -3.49 11.36
N ARG A 78 -6.55 -3.04 12.56
CA ARG A 78 -5.35 -3.51 13.25
C ARG A 78 -5.40 -5.02 13.53
N ALA A 79 -6.55 -5.52 13.99
CA ALA A 79 -6.74 -6.94 14.22
C ALA A 79 -6.62 -7.75 12.91
N ILE A 80 -7.25 -7.27 11.83
CA ILE A 80 -7.18 -7.88 10.50
C ILE A 80 -5.73 -7.90 10.01
N VAL A 81 -5.02 -6.77 9.99
CA VAL A 81 -3.63 -6.71 9.52
C VAL A 81 -2.73 -7.64 10.33
N LYS A 82 -2.89 -7.67 11.66
CA LYS A 82 -2.13 -8.57 12.54
C LYS A 82 -2.42 -10.04 12.23
N GLU A 83 -3.67 -10.38 11.93
CA GLU A 83 -4.06 -11.75 11.61
C GLU A 83 -3.57 -12.16 10.22
N LEU A 84 -3.74 -11.30 9.21
CA LEU A 84 -3.27 -11.52 7.84
C LEU A 84 -1.76 -11.79 7.79
N LYS A 85 -0.96 -11.11 8.62
CA LYS A 85 0.50 -11.37 8.73
C LYS A 85 0.84 -12.80 9.16
N LYS A 86 -0.07 -13.54 9.81
CA LYS A 86 0.16 -14.93 10.21
C LYS A 86 -0.04 -15.92 9.06
N TYR A 87 -0.75 -15.50 8.02
CA TYR A 87 -1.11 -16.32 6.87
C TYR A 87 -0.46 -15.68 5.63
N PRO A 88 0.84 -15.86 5.38
CA PRO A 88 1.55 -15.14 4.33
C PRO A 88 1.08 -15.52 2.92
N ASP A 89 0.65 -16.76 2.72
CA ASP A 89 0.20 -17.28 1.42
C ASP A 89 -1.13 -17.99 1.61
N THR A 90 -2.23 -17.25 1.58
CA THR A 90 -3.57 -17.78 1.83
C THR A 90 -4.62 -17.02 1.06
N GLU A 91 -5.57 -17.75 0.48
CA GLU A 91 -6.72 -17.18 -0.21
C GLU A 91 -7.91 -17.06 0.76
N PHE A 92 -8.52 -15.87 0.81
CA PHE A 92 -9.62 -15.57 1.74
C PHE A 92 -10.95 -15.51 1.04
N VAL A 93 -10.97 -14.94 -0.16
CA VAL A 93 -12.16 -14.80 -0.99
C VAL A 93 -11.78 -15.19 -2.40
N GLU A 94 -12.51 -16.17 -2.94
CA GLU A 94 -12.57 -16.47 -4.36
C GLU A 94 -14.04 -16.46 -4.76
N VAL A 95 -14.37 -15.58 -5.70
CA VAL A 95 -15.65 -15.58 -6.39
C VAL A 95 -15.35 -15.96 -7.83
N ASP A 96 -15.93 -17.06 -8.27
CA ASP A 96 -15.84 -17.56 -9.64
C ASP A 96 -17.25 -17.59 -10.21
N ASP A 97 -17.63 -16.53 -10.91
CA ASP A 97 -18.85 -16.42 -11.69
C ASP A 97 -18.50 -16.26 -13.18
N HIS A 98 -19.43 -16.56 -14.08
CA HIS A 98 -19.15 -16.85 -15.48
C HIS A 98 -18.31 -15.77 -16.19
N ASP A 99 -18.55 -14.51 -15.85
CA ASP A 99 -17.91 -13.33 -16.42
C ASP A 99 -17.17 -12.48 -15.36
N GLU A 100 -17.20 -12.86 -14.08
CA GLU A 100 -16.60 -12.10 -12.97
C GLU A 100 -15.77 -13.03 -12.06
N HIS A 101 -14.50 -12.66 -11.89
CA HIS A 101 -13.58 -13.34 -10.99
C HIS A 101 -13.01 -12.36 -9.97
N VAL A 102 -13.26 -12.62 -8.69
CA VAL A 102 -12.69 -11.83 -7.59
C VAL A 102 -11.81 -12.71 -6.73
N ARG A 103 -10.57 -12.30 -6.51
CA ARG A 103 -9.62 -12.97 -5.62
C ARG A 103 -9.04 -12.00 -4.62
N ILE A 104 -9.13 -12.36 -3.34
CA ILE A 104 -8.48 -11.63 -2.24
C ILE A 104 -7.62 -12.63 -1.50
N ARG A 105 -6.31 -12.38 -1.49
CA ARG A 105 -5.32 -13.28 -0.89
C ARG A 105 -4.16 -12.52 -0.29
N THR A 106 -3.43 -13.18 0.59
CA THR A 106 -2.08 -12.80 0.97
C THR A 106 -1.08 -13.53 0.09
N GLN A 107 -0.02 -12.82 -0.30
CA GLN A 107 1.12 -13.38 -1.02
C GLN A 107 2.42 -12.84 -0.38
N GLY A 108 3.13 -13.70 0.35
CA GLY A 108 4.21 -13.30 1.24
C GLY A 108 3.76 -12.28 2.30
N ALA A 109 4.33 -11.08 2.26
CA ALA A 109 4.00 -9.99 3.19
C ALA A 109 3.05 -8.94 2.60
N ARG A 110 2.31 -9.31 1.55
CA ARG A 110 1.47 -8.39 0.76
C ARG A 110 0.03 -8.89 0.72
N LEU A 111 -0.91 -7.95 0.76
CA LEU A 111 -2.30 -8.18 0.42
C LEU A 111 -2.44 -7.98 -1.10
N GLN A 112 -3.03 -8.96 -1.78
CA GLN A 112 -3.36 -8.90 -3.18
C GLN A 112 -4.87 -8.97 -3.37
N ILE A 113 -5.39 -8.06 -4.18
CA ILE A 113 -6.78 -8.02 -4.61
C ILE A 113 -6.77 -8.00 -6.13
N ASP A 114 -7.38 -9.02 -6.74
CA ASP A 114 -7.59 -9.09 -8.17
C ASP A 114 -9.10 -9.14 -8.43
N VAL A 115 -9.57 -8.29 -9.34
CA VAL A 115 -10.93 -8.31 -9.87
C VAL A 115 -10.79 -8.32 -11.39
N ASP A 116 -11.36 -9.34 -12.02
CA ASP A 116 -11.51 -9.43 -13.46
C ASP A 116 -13.02 -9.51 -13.77
N ALA A 117 -13.57 -8.42 -14.28
CA ALA A 117 -14.97 -8.30 -14.65
C ALA A 117 -15.08 -7.71 -16.07
N PRO A 118 -16.24 -7.82 -16.74
CA PRO A 118 -16.36 -7.40 -18.14
C PRO A 118 -16.19 -5.90 -18.35
N ASP A 119 -16.56 -5.11 -17.35
CA ASP A 119 -16.50 -3.66 -17.36
C ASP A 119 -15.30 -3.09 -16.61
N GLN A 120 -14.56 -3.89 -15.83
CA GLN A 120 -13.41 -3.42 -15.08
C GLN A 120 -12.37 -4.51 -14.76
N LYS A 121 -11.10 -4.11 -14.72
CA LYS A 121 -10.01 -4.89 -14.13
C LYS A 121 -9.34 -4.11 -13.02
N VAL A 122 -9.15 -4.77 -11.88
CA VAL A 122 -8.49 -4.18 -10.71
C VAL A 122 -7.42 -5.15 -10.24
N HIS A 123 -6.18 -4.68 -10.18
CA HIS A 123 -5.06 -5.37 -9.58
C HIS A 123 -4.42 -4.47 -8.55
N ILE A 124 -4.57 -4.83 -7.28
CA ILE A 124 -3.97 -4.13 -6.16
C ILE A 124 -3.01 -5.08 -5.46
N LEU A 125 -1.78 -4.64 -5.30
CA LEU A 125 -0.77 -5.29 -4.48
C LEU A 125 -0.25 -4.27 -3.47
N CYS A 126 -0.48 -4.52 -2.18
CA CYS A 126 -0.09 -3.62 -1.11
C CYS A 126 0.65 -4.37 0.00
N PRO A 127 1.87 -3.95 0.39
CA PRO A 127 2.54 -4.51 1.56
C PRO A 127 1.72 -4.32 2.84
N LEU A 128 1.61 -5.36 3.66
CA LEU A 128 0.88 -5.30 4.93
C LEU A 128 1.50 -4.31 5.92
N SER A 129 2.82 -4.08 5.84
CA SER A 129 3.51 -3.05 6.61
C SER A 129 3.01 -1.65 6.26
N THR A 130 2.78 -1.35 4.98
CA THR A 130 2.26 -0.05 4.56
C THR A 130 0.86 0.21 5.09
N ILE A 131 0.00 -0.81 5.09
CA ILE A 131 -1.35 -0.69 5.67
C ILE A 131 -1.25 -0.37 7.16
N GLU A 132 -0.33 -1.01 7.88
CA GLU A 132 -0.05 -0.73 9.29
C GLU A 132 0.47 0.70 9.51
N ASP A 133 1.43 1.15 8.70
CA ASP A 133 2.01 2.50 8.79
C ASP A 133 0.94 3.59 8.61
N VAL A 134 0.09 3.44 7.59
CA VAL A 134 -1.03 4.36 7.36
C VAL A 134 -2.02 4.34 8.52
N THR A 135 -2.30 3.16 9.08
CA THR A 135 -3.18 3.02 10.24
C THR A 135 -2.63 3.78 11.45
N ILE A 136 -1.32 3.66 11.72
CA ILE A 136 -0.65 4.38 12.81
C ILE A 136 -0.74 5.90 12.57
N GLN A 137 -0.44 6.37 11.36
CA GLN A 137 -0.50 7.81 11.06
C GLN A 137 -1.91 8.37 11.17
N LEU A 138 -2.95 7.62 10.77
CA LEU A 138 -4.33 8.04 10.96
C LEU A 138 -4.71 8.14 12.44
N GLU A 139 -4.24 7.22 13.29
CA GLU A 139 -4.47 7.29 14.73
C GLU A 139 -3.77 8.49 15.38
N GLU A 140 -2.53 8.78 14.99
CA GLU A 140 -1.78 9.95 15.49
C GLU A 140 -2.47 11.28 15.17
N HIS A 141 -3.18 11.34 14.05
CA HIS A 141 -3.93 12.53 13.61
C HIS A 141 -5.41 12.50 14.01
N GLY A 142 -5.82 11.48 14.78
CA GLY A 142 -7.17 11.38 15.32
C GLY A 142 -7.40 12.35 16.48
N PRO A 143 -8.68 12.65 16.80
CA PRO A 143 -8.99 13.42 17.99
C PRO A 143 -8.49 12.67 19.24
N ALA A 144 -7.82 13.38 20.15
CA ALA A 144 -7.39 12.82 21.43
C ALA A 144 -8.59 12.16 22.15
N ALA A 145 -8.36 10.97 22.69
CA ALA A 145 -9.35 10.19 23.42
C ALA A 145 -9.87 10.91 24.68
#